data_AF-A0A336M771-F1
#
_entry.id   AF-A0A336M771-F1
#
_cell.length_a   1.000
_cell.length_b   1.000
_cell.length_c   1.000
_cell.angle_alpha   90.00
_cell.angle_beta   90.00
_cell.angle_gamma   90.00
#
_symmetry.space_group_name_H-M   'P 1'
#
loop_
_entity.id
_entity.type
_entity.pdbx_description
1 polymer ?
#
loop_
_entity_poly.entity_id
_entity_poly.type
_entity_poly.pdbx_seq_one_letter_code
_entity_poly.pdbx_strand_id
1 'polypeptide(L)'
;MDQDNIEETLIDKFSSDKVTKMSFKEFASRLQLDTKDESTIKLFKLYRNSENQVDFKEYLLCALFVITLDKPKIKLVELLFKLYGKSGEASQDIFYEIIKHVLKKCNKDKADHLFQQIDKSKNGFVTFDDFHSFTRLNPEYTHLFEK
;
A
#
# COMPACT_ATOMS: atom_id res chain seq x y z
N MET A 1 17.81 -15.67 8.05
CA MET A 1 17.32 -14.50 8.80
C MET A 1 16.68 -13.63 7.74
N ASP A 2 15.37 -13.69 7.63
CA ASP A 2 14.62 -12.82 6.73
C ASP A 2 14.86 -11.40 7.19
N GLN A 3 15.69 -10.68 6.44
CA GLN A 3 15.91 -9.27 6.69
C GLN A 3 14.65 -8.57 6.20
N ASP A 4 13.82 -8.11 7.14
CA ASP A 4 12.63 -7.34 6.81
C ASP A 4 13.02 -6.20 5.85
N ASN A 5 12.35 -6.14 4.70
CA ASN A 5 12.59 -5.09 3.71
C ASN A 5 12.33 -3.74 4.38
N ILE A 6 13.24 -2.78 4.21
CA ILE A 6 13.14 -1.47 4.87
C ILE A 6 11.81 -0.79 4.54
N GLU A 7 11.28 -1.00 3.34
CA GLU A 7 10.01 -0.50 2.86
C GLU A 7 8.83 -0.99 3.71
N GLU A 8 8.81 -2.27 4.14
CA GLU A 8 7.77 -2.78 5.05
C GLU A 8 7.84 -2.08 6.41
N THR A 9 9.02 -1.65 6.89
CA THR A 9 9.14 -0.89 8.15
C THR A 9 8.80 0.60 8.00
N LEU A 10 8.88 1.12 6.77
CA LEU A 10 8.65 2.54 6.49
C LEU A 10 7.16 2.88 6.37
N ILE A 11 6.30 1.93 5.97
CA ILE A 11 4.86 2.18 5.85
C ILE A 11 4.24 2.63 7.18
N ASP A 12 4.65 2.03 8.30
CA ASP A 12 4.13 2.38 9.63
C ASP A 12 4.51 3.82 10.01
N LYS A 13 5.70 4.26 9.58
CA LYS A 13 6.21 5.62 9.83
C LYS A 13 5.69 6.66 8.83
N PHE A 14 5.20 6.21 7.67
CA PHE A 14 4.82 7.08 6.55
C PHE A 14 3.31 7.29 6.44
N SER A 15 2.50 6.40 7.01
CA SER A 15 1.03 6.50 7.05
C SER A 15 0.49 7.84 7.58
N SER A 16 1.29 8.57 8.35
CA SER A 16 0.97 9.87 8.96
C SER A 16 1.49 11.09 8.17
N ASP A 17 2.37 10.89 7.18
CA ASP A 17 3.01 11.97 6.43
C ASP A 17 2.06 12.53 5.36
N LYS A 18 1.71 13.82 5.48
CA LYS A 18 0.89 14.51 4.46
C LYS A 18 1.67 14.84 3.19
N VAL A 19 2.99 14.83 3.25
CA VAL A 19 3.87 15.19 2.13
C VAL A 19 4.43 13.90 1.53
N THR A 20 4.04 13.61 0.29
CA THR A 20 4.51 12.42 -0.43
C THR A 20 5.70 12.69 -1.34
N LYS A 21 5.85 13.94 -1.81
CA LYS A 21 6.92 14.31 -2.73
C LYS A 21 8.24 14.55 -2.01
N MET A 22 9.30 13.89 -2.46
CA MET A 22 10.63 13.96 -1.85
C MET A 22 11.71 14.27 -2.88
N SER A 23 12.69 15.09 -2.48
CA SER A 23 13.94 15.30 -3.20
C SER A 23 14.86 14.07 -3.09
N PHE A 24 15.94 14.04 -3.88
CA PHE A 24 16.90 12.93 -3.85
C PHE A 24 17.51 12.68 -2.47
N LYS A 25 17.87 13.75 -1.74
CA LYS A 25 18.48 13.63 -0.41
C LYS A 25 17.49 13.06 0.62
N GLU A 26 16.24 13.48 0.55
CA GLU A 26 15.17 12.98 1.43
C GLU A 26 14.87 11.51 1.12
N PHE A 27 14.74 11.16 -0.16
CA PHE A 27 14.53 9.79 -0.63
C PHE A 27 15.64 8.84 -0.14
N ALA A 28 16.91 9.20 -0.39
CA ALA A 28 18.06 8.39 0.03
C ALA A 28 18.15 8.28 1.56
N SER A 29 17.93 9.38 2.28
CA SER A 29 17.91 9.38 3.75
C SER A 29 16.83 8.47 4.32
N ARG A 30 15.60 8.52 3.77
CA ARG A 30 14.47 7.69 4.24
C ARG A 30 14.74 6.20 4.05
N LEU A 31 15.39 5.84 2.95
CA LEU A 31 15.78 4.46 2.63
C LEU A 31 17.16 4.06 3.18
N GLN A 32 17.83 4.95 3.93
CA GLN A 32 19.17 4.71 4.47
C GLN A 32 20.20 4.32 3.40
N LEU A 33 20.08 4.90 2.21
CA LEU A 33 20.95 4.65 1.06
C LEU A 33 22.06 5.70 0.95
N ASP A 34 23.23 5.29 0.46
CA ASP A 34 24.31 6.23 0.15
C ASP A 34 23.97 7.03 -1.12
N THR A 35 23.95 8.36 -0.98
CA THR A 35 23.76 9.31 -2.09
C THR A 35 24.86 9.27 -3.16
N LYS A 36 26.03 8.69 -2.86
CA LYS A 36 27.13 8.51 -3.81
C LYS A 36 27.06 7.20 -4.58
N ASP A 37 26.24 6.24 -4.13
CA ASP A 37 26.04 4.99 -4.84
C ASP A 37 25.27 5.23 -6.15
N GLU A 38 25.82 4.70 -7.23
CA GLU A 38 25.22 4.79 -8.57
C GLU A 38 23.84 4.12 -8.62
N SER A 39 23.64 3.07 -7.84
CA SER A 39 22.36 2.34 -7.78
C SER A 39 21.26 3.20 -7.14
N THR A 40 21.58 3.93 -6.05
CA THR A 40 20.69 4.90 -5.43
C THR A 40 20.27 6.01 -6.41
N ILE A 41 21.24 6.54 -7.18
CA ILE A 41 20.99 7.58 -8.19
C ILE A 41 20.08 7.03 -9.30
N LYS A 42 20.33 5.82 -9.79
CA LYS A 42 19.51 5.17 -10.82
C LYS A 42 18.09 4.90 -10.34
N LEU A 43 17.92 4.40 -9.11
CA LEU A 43 16.62 4.16 -8.51
C LEU A 43 15.80 5.45 -8.41
N PHE A 44 16.39 6.53 -7.89
CA PHE A 44 15.71 7.83 -7.82
C PHE A 44 15.31 8.34 -9.21
N LYS A 45 16.20 8.21 -10.21
CA LYS A 45 15.92 8.63 -11.58
C LYS A 45 14.75 7.89 -12.23
N LEU A 46 14.48 6.65 -11.81
CA LEU A 46 13.36 5.85 -12.33
C LEU A 46 12.00 6.41 -11.90
N TYR A 47 11.91 6.96 -10.68
CA TYR A 47 10.66 7.42 -10.08
C TYR A 47 10.48 8.94 -10.08
N ARG A 48 11.53 9.72 -10.36
CA ARG A 48 11.43 11.19 -10.31
C ARG A 48 10.55 11.74 -11.43
N ASN A 49 9.75 12.74 -11.09
CA ASN A 49 8.99 13.54 -12.05
C ASN A 49 9.88 14.62 -12.71
N SER A 50 9.26 15.47 -13.55
CA SER A 50 9.93 16.59 -14.22
C SER A 50 10.50 17.65 -13.26
N GLU A 51 10.01 17.71 -12.03
CA GLU A 51 10.46 18.63 -10.97
C GLU A 51 11.59 18.05 -10.11
N ASN A 52 12.15 16.88 -10.49
CA ASN A 52 13.15 16.13 -9.71
C ASN A 52 12.66 15.73 -8.31
N GLN A 53 11.39 15.33 -8.20
CA GLN A 53 10.81 14.79 -6.98
C GLN A 53 10.23 13.40 -7.23
N VAL A 54 10.31 12.53 -6.23
CA VAL A 54 9.66 11.21 -6.23
C VAL A 54 8.41 11.30 -5.36
N ASP A 55 7.28 10.79 -5.82
CA ASP A 55 6.19 10.45 -4.90
C ASP A 55 6.57 9.18 -4.14
N PHE A 56 6.92 9.35 -2.87
CA PHE A 56 7.42 8.26 -2.03
C PHE A 56 6.34 7.22 -1.74
N LYS A 57 5.06 7.61 -1.76
CA LYS A 57 3.95 6.67 -1.60
C LYS A 57 3.85 5.75 -2.82
N GLU A 58 3.99 6.31 -4.01
CA GLU A 58 4.00 5.54 -5.26
C GLU A 58 5.20 4.60 -5.33
N TYR A 59 6.38 5.06 -4.91
CA TYR A 59 7.56 4.20 -4.77
C TYR A 59 7.30 3.03 -3.81
N LEU A 60 6.78 3.30 -2.60
CA LEU A 60 6.46 2.26 -1.62
C LEU A 60 5.42 1.28 -2.17
N LEU A 61 4.37 1.75 -2.85
CA LEU A 61 3.40 0.88 -3.52
C LEU A 61 4.09 -0.10 -4.46
N CYS A 62 4.97 0.38 -5.36
CA CYS A 62 5.72 -0.48 -6.27
C CYS A 62 6.63 -1.46 -5.54
N ALA A 63 7.35 -1.03 -4.50
CA ALA A 63 8.22 -1.89 -3.71
C ALA A 63 7.43 -3.01 -3.02
N LEU A 64 6.27 -2.69 -2.41
CA LEU A 64 5.41 -3.67 -1.76
C LEU A 64 4.84 -4.68 -2.75
N PHE A 65 4.51 -4.26 -3.97
CA PHE A 65 4.15 -5.19 -5.05
C PHE A 65 5.27 -6.21 -5.31
N VAL A 66 6.52 -5.74 -5.45
CA VAL A 66 7.68 -6.62 -5.69
C VAL A 66 7.92 -7.57 -4.52
N ILE A 67 7.89 -7.05 -3.29
CA ILE A 67 8.10 -7.81 -2.05
C ILE A 67 7.03 -8.90 -1.82
N THR A 68 5.83 -8.71 -2.39
CA THR A 68 4.70 -9.63 -2.23
C THR A 68 4.42 -10.49 -3.46
N LEU A 69 5.29 -10.45 -4.50
CA LEU A 69 5.08 -11.17 -5.77
C LEU A 69 4.85 -12.68 -5.58
N ASP A 70 5.50 -13.28 -4.61
CA ASP A 70 5.43 -14.72 -4.33
C ASP A 70 4.60 -15.05 -3.08
N LYS A 71 3.89 -14.05 -2.54
CA LYS A 71 3.02 -14.17 -1.37
C LYS A 71 1.55 -14.11 -1.81
N PRO A 72 0.62 -14.65 -1.01
CA PRO A 72 -0.81 -14.46 -1.26
C PRO A 72 -1.19 -12.98 -1.32
N LYS A 73 -2.09 -12.61 -2.23
CA LYS A 73 -2.50 -11.21 -2.45
C LYS A 73 -3.02 -10.52 -1.20
N ILE A 74 -3.63 -11.28 -0.28
CA ILE A 74 -4.10 -10.74 0.99
C ILE A 74 -2.97 -10.08 1.80
N LYS A 75 -1.71 -10.50 1.61
CA LYS A 75 -0.56 -9.87 2.25
C LYS A 75 -0.30 -8.47 1.70
N LEU A 76 -0.45 -8.28 0.38
CA LEU A 76 -0.40 -6.95 -0.20
C LEU A 76 -1.53 -6.07 0.34
N VAL A 77 -2.76 -6.60 0.43
CA VAL A 77 -3.90 -5.85 1.01
C VAL A 77 -3.57 -5.33 2.40
N GLU A 78 -3.05 -6.18 3.29
CA GLU A 78 -2.63 -5.79 4.64
C GLU A 78 -1.66 -4.59 4.63
N LEU A 79 -0.64 -4.66 3.77
CA LEU A 79 0.38 -3.61 3.66
C LEU A 79 -0.21 -2.31 3.08
N LEU A 80 -1.18 -2.40 2.17
CA LEU A 80 -1.88 -1.24 1.61
C LEU A 80 -2.80 -0.56 2.63
N PHE A 81 -3.44 -1.32 3.53
CA PHE A 81 -4.15 -0.74 4.67
C PHE A 81 -3.23 0.07 5.57
N LYS A 82 -1.99 -0.39 5.78
CA LYS A 82 -0.98 0.39 6.53
C LYS A 82 -0.48 1.61 5.76
N LEU A 83 -0.28 1.50 4.45
CA LEU A 83 0.25 2.58 3.62
C LEU A 83 -0.76 3.72 3.38
N TYR A 84 -2.04 3.37 3.16
CA TYR A 84 -3.08 4.34 2.81
C TYR A 84 -4.05 4.65 3.95
N GLY A 85 -4.29 3.70 4.84
CA GLY A 85 -5.19 3.88 5.99
C GLY A 85 -4.59 4.78 7.05
N LYS A 86 -5.45 5.51 7.75
CA LYS A 86 -5.06 6.32 8.90
C LYS A 86 -5.12 5.43 10.14
N SER A 87 -3.98 5.12 10.74
CA SER A 87 -3.90 4.16 11.86
C SER A 87 -4.51 2.78 11.52
N GLY A 88 -4.44 2.36 10.25
CA GLY A 88 -5.03 1.12 9.76
C GLY A 88 -6.53 1.19 9.41
N GLU A 89 -7.17 2.35 9.63
CA GLU A 89 -8.56 2.59 9.24
C GLU A 89 -8.63 3.22 7.84
N ALA A 90 -9.38 2.59 6.94
CA ALA A 90 -9.63 3.09 5.60
C ALA A 90 -11.05 3.68 5.52
N SER A 91 -11.17 4.97 5.22
CA SER A 91 -12.46 5.53 4.78
C SER A 91 -12.86 4.95 3.43
N GLN A 92 -14.10 5.18 2.99
CA GLN A 92 -14.61 4.64 1.74
C GLN A 92 -13.72 4.92 0.51
N ASP A 93 -13.23 6.16 0.36
CA ASP A 93 -12.35 6.52 -0.76
C ASP A 93 -10.97 5.88 -0.64
N ILE A 94 -10.42 5.81 0.57
CA ILE A 94 -9.14 5.14 0.83
C ILE A 94 -9.26 3.64 0.59
N PHE A 95 -10.38 3.03 0.96
CA PHE A 95 -10.65 1.62 0.72
C PHE A 95 -10.69 1.32 -0.79
N TYR A 96 -11.32 2.17 -1.60
CA TYR A 96 -11.25 2.06 -3.05
C TYR A 96 -9.80 2.12 -3.56
N GLU A 97 -9.01 3.08 -3.07
CA GLU A 97 -7.60 3.21 -3.43
C GLU A 97 -6.79 1.94 -3.10
N ILE A 98 -7.10 1.27 -1.98
CA ILE A 98 -6.47 0.00 -1.60
C ILE A 98 -6.88 -1.13 -2.54
N ILE A 99 -8.19 -1.35 -2.70
CA ILE A 99 -8.68 -2.58 -3.36
C ILE A 99 -8.54 -2.56 -4.88
N LYS A 100 -8.50 -1.38 -5.51
CA LYS A 100 -8.29 -1.27 -6.98
C LYS A 100 -6.95 -1.88 -7.42
N HIS A 101 -5.98 -1.93 -6.52
CA HIS A 101 -4.65 -2.52 -6.77
C HIS A 101 -4.66 -4.05 -6.69
N VAL A 102 -5.64 -4.66 -6.03
CA VAL A 102 -5.63 -6.10 -5.71
C VAL A 102 -6.77 -6.85 -6.40
N LEU A 103 -7.97 -6.26 -6.42
CA LEU A 103 -9.15 -6.86 -7.03
C LEU A 103 -9.24 -6.48 -8.51
N LYS A 104 -9.02 -7.48 -9.37
CA LYS A 104 -9.16 -7.32 -10.83
C LYS A 104 -10.56 -6.78 -11.17
N LYS A 105 -10.63 -5.75 -12.02
CA LYS A 105 -11.90 -5.15 -12.51
C LYS A 105 -12.80 -4.59 -11.39
N CYS A 106 -12.21 -4.18 -10.26
CA CYS A 106 -12.90 -3.42 -9.23
C CYS A 106 -12.97 -1.95 -9.64
N ASN A 107 -14.18 -1.45 -9.92
CA ASN A 107 -14.46 -0.03 -10.13
C ASN A 107 -14.98 0.59 -8.82
N LYS A 108 -15.17 1.91 -8.82
CA LYS A 108 -15.64 2.64 -7.63
C LYS A 108 -16.96 2.08 -7.08
N ASP A 109 -17.95 1.81 -7.93
CA ASP A 109 -19.26 1.30 -7.49
C ASP A 109 -19.14 -0.06 -6.76
N LYS A 110 -18.36 -0.99 -7.30
CA LYS A 110 -18.13 -2.29 -6.65
C LYS A 110 -17.37 -2.14 -5.34
N ALA A 111 -16.41 -1.22 -5.28
CA ALA A 111 -15.69 -0.92 -4.06
C ALA A 111 -16.60 -0.35 -2.98
N ASP A 112 -17.50 0.54 -3.37
CA ASP A 112 -18.47 1.19 -2.49
C ASP A 112 -19.49 0.18 -1.93
N HIS A 113 -19.99 -0.72 -2.78
CA HIS A 113 -20.85 -1.82 -2.32
C HIS A 113 -20.12 -2.76 -1.36
N LEU A 114 -18.87 -3.13 -1.66
CA LEU A 114 -18.07 -3.98 -0.76
C LEU A 114 -17.81 -3.28 0.58
N PHE A 115 -17.48 -1.99 0.56
CA PHE A 115 -17.29 -1.19 1.77
C PHE A 115 -18.54 -1.22 2.65
N GLN A 116 -19.73 -1.00 2.07
CA GLN A 116 -21.00 -1.03 2.81
C GLN A 116 -21.35 -2.41 3.38
N GLN A 117 -20.93 -3.49 2.71
CA GLN A 117 -21.12 -4.85 3.22
C GLN A 117 -20.23 -5.17 4.43
N ILE A 118 -19.05 -4.54 4.50
CA ILE A 118 -18.09 -4.71 5.59
C ILE A 118 -18.43 -3.77 6.76
N ASP A 119 -18.64 -2.48 6.49
CA ASP A 119 -18.98 -1.46 7.50
C ASP A 119 -20.49 -1.49 7.87
N LYS A 120 -20.96 -2.64 8.37
CA LYS A 120 -22.38 -2.83 8.74
C LYS A 120 -22.82 -1.91 9.87
N SER A 121 -21.90 -1.54 10.74
CA SER A 121 -22.12 -0.64 11.87
C SER A 121 -22.14 0.83 11.47
N LYS A 122 -21.79 1.16 10.21
CA LYS A 122 -21.70 2.53 9.68
C LYS A 122 -20.74 3.41 10.48
N ASN A 123 -19.59 2.84 10.83
CA ASN A 123 -18.50 3.55 11.51
C ASN A 123 -17.83 4.58 10.58
N GLY A 124 -18.00 4.45 9.26
CA GLY A 124 -17.38 5.31 8.25
C GLY A 124 -15.96 4.88 7.87
N PHE A 125 -15.50 3.74 8.36
CA PHE A 125 -14.21 3.15 8.03
C PHE A 125 -14.24 1.62 8.07
N VAL A 126 -13.27 1.00 7.41
CA VAL A 126 -13.00 -0.44 7.40
C VAL A 126 -11.55 -0.65 7.81
N THR A 127 -11.28 -1.65 8.65
CA THR A 127 -9.92 -2.11 8.97
C THR A 127 -9.52 -3.31 8.12
N PHE A 128 -8.23 -3.65 8.11
CA PHE A 128 -7.78 -4.90 7.47
C PHE A 128 -8.47 -6.13 8.08
N ASP A 129 -8.67 -6.16 9.40
CA ASP A 129 -9.28 -7.30 10.08
C ASP A 129 -10.76 -7.48 9.68
N ASP A 130 -11.48 -6.37 9.50
CA ASP A 130 -12.86 -6.40 9.00
C ASP A 130 -12.91 -6.97 7.57
N PHE A 131 -12.03 -6.49 6.69
CA PHE A 131 -11.91 -6.97 5.31
C PHE A 131 -11.48 -8.43 5.25
N HIS A 132 -10.48 -8.83 6.03
CA HIS A 132 -9.97 -10.19 6.09
C HIS A 132 -11.06 -11.15 6.60
N SER A 133 -11.78 -10.78 7.66
CA SER A 133 -12.89 -11.58 8.20
C SER A 133 -14.02 -11.72 7.19
N PHE A 134 -14.39 -10.64 6.49
CA PHE A 134 -15.40 -10.68 5.45
C PHE A 134 -14.98 -11.59 4.29
N THR A 135 -13.78 -11.41 3.74
CA THR A 135 -13.30 -12.18 2.58
C THR A 135 -13.08 -13.67 2.88
N ARG A 136 -12.79 -14.04 4.13
CA ARG A 136 -12.74 -15.44 4.58
C ARG A 136 -14.09 -16.16 4.52
N LEU A 137 -15.18 -15.43 4.72
CA LEU A 137 -16.55 -15.97 4.76
C LEU A 137 -17.23 -15.99 3.39
N ASN A 138 -16.63 -15.36 2.38
CA ASN A 138 -17.22 -15.16 1.06
C ASN A 138 -16.36 -15.84 -0.02
N PRO A 139 -16.81 -16.98 -0.58
CA PRO A 139 -16.01 -17.83 -1.48
C PRO A 139 -15.45 -17.13 -2.73
N GLU A 140 -16.07 -16.06 -3.20
CA GLU A 140 -15.61 -15.28 -4.35
C GLU A 140 -14.24 -14.61 -4.13
N TYR A 141 -13.80 -14.47 -2.88
CA TYR A 141 -12.51 -13.88 -2.51
C TYR A 141 -11.41 -14.91 -2.19
N THR A 142 -11.67 -16.21 -2.37
CA THR A 142 -10.70 -17.31 -2.16
C THR A 142 -9.36 -17.07 -2.86
N HIS A 143 -9.40 -16.53 -4.08
CA HIS A 143 -8.23 -16.15 -4.88
C HIS A 143 -7.28 -15.12 -4.23
N LEU A 144 -7.69 -14.44 -3.16
CA LEU A 144 -6.81 -13.54 -2.39
C LEU A 144 -5.82 -14.30 -1.51
N PHE A 145 -6.16 -15.55 -1.16
CA PHE A 145 -5.38 -16.40 -0.26
C PHE A 145 -4.51 -17.42 -1.02
N GLU A 146 -4.65 -17.46 -2.34
CA GLU A 146 -3.86 -18.30 -3.25
C GLU A 146 -2.57 -17.59 -3.68
N LYS A 147 -1.56 -18.38 -4.08
CA LYS A 147 -0.28 -17.90 -4.63
C LYS A 147 -0.31 -17.90 -6.15
#